data_AF-K4AI51-F1
#
_entry.id   AF-K4AI51-F1
#
_cell.length_a   1.000
_cell.length_b   1.000
_cell.length_c   1.000
_cell.angle_alpha   90.00
_cell.angle_beta   90.00
_cell.angle_gamma   90.00
#
_symmetry.space_group_name_H-M   'P 1'
#
loop_
_entity.id
_entity.type
_entity.pdbx_description
1 polymer ?
#
loop_
_entity_poly.entity_id
_entity_poly.type
_entity_poly.pdbx_seq_one_letter_code
_entity_poly.pdbx_strand_id
1 'polypeptide(L)'
;MASMEDGVKEARQRLFPWEMLKAFLLLGVALSVVGGMLMARHGHAAVSVAVAPALFRPWPWASPAASAAAAAEGLEHSMTDEELLWRASFAPGVRRYPFRRVPKRYFRGHEGRYSIYVHALPSYRANFTSESVFYRRQIPSKVAEWGKMTMCDAERRLLANALLDISNEWFVLVSESCIPIFDFNTTYQYFLNSSQSFVMSIDDPGPYGRGRYNWNMTPEVELDQELAIEIVKDTVYHPKFEEFCRPSCYADEHYIQTMLSIEVPHALANRSVTWVDWSRIAAHPARFGRRDITEEFLREVREGQTCLYNDQNTTMCFLFARKFAPSALEPLLELAPTVLGFG
;
A
#
# COMPACT_ATOMS: atom_id res chain seq x y z
N MET A 1 7.46 -57.71 -30.07
CA MET A 1 6.59 -58.75 -30.63
C MET A 1 5.16 -58.33 -30.32
N ALA A 2 4.41 -57.86 -31.34
CA ALA A 2 3.00 -57.38 -31.27
C ALA A 2 2.68 -56.21 -30.31
N SER A 3 1.71 -55.33 -30.58
CA SER A 3 1.13 -54.88 -31.87
C SER A 3 0.55 -53.48 -31.71
N MET A 4 0.38 -52.78 -32.84
CA MET A 4 -0.46 -51.59 -32.99
C MET A 4 -1.91 -52.03 -33.33
N GLU A 5 -2.85 -51.07 -33.34
CA GLU A 5 -4.25 -51.20 -33.83
C GLU A 5 -5.17 -52.04 -32.88
N ASP A 6 -6.48 -51.76 -32.70
CA ASP A 6 -7.45 -51.10 -33.58
C ASP A 6 -8.72 -50.60 -32.83
N GLY A 7 -9.63 -49.87 -33.49
CA GLY A 7 -11.08 -49.97 -33.18
C GLY A 7 -11.89 -48.74 -32.69
N VAL A 8 -12.43 -47.95 -33.62
CA VAL A 8 -13.50 -46.94 -33.38
C VAL A 8 -14.91 -47.56 -33.29
N LYS A 9 -15.70 -47.19 -32.27
CA LYS A 9 -17.20 -47.17 -32.13
C LYS A 9 -17.51 -46.78 -30.66
N GLU A 10 -18.47 -45.94 -30.28
CA GLU A 10 -19.80 -45.62 -30.81
C GLU A 10 -20.21 -44.17 -30.47
N ALA A 11 -20.79 -43.42 -31.43
CA ALA A 11 -21.33 -42.07 -31.17
C ALA A 11 -22.83 -42.14 -30.82
N ARG A 12 -23.17 -42.10 -29.53
CA ARG A 12 -24.57 -42.13 -29.07
C ARG A 12 -25.24 -40.75 -29.17
N GLN A 13 -25.89 -40.48 -30.30
CA GLN A 13 -26.76 -39.32 -30.49
C GLN A 13 -27.84 -39.27 -29.38
N ARG A 14 -27.85 -38.20 -28.58
CA ARG A 14 -28.97 -37.86 -27.69
C ARG A 14 -29.81 -36.77 -28.37
N LEU A 15 -30.82 -37.19 -29.12
CA LEU A 15 -31.84 -36.28 -29.66
C LEU A 15 -32.56 -35.59 -28.49
N PHE A 16 -32.49 -34.27 -28.45
CA PHE A 16 -33.22 -33.46 -27.48
C PHE A 16 -34.73 -33.55 -27.80
N PRO A 17 -35.60 -33.94 -26.85
CA PRO A 17 -37.01 -34.17 -27.16
C PRO A 17 -37.72 -32.85 -27.45
N TRP A 18 -38.01 -32.61 -28.74
CA TRP A 18 -38.63 -31.39 -29.26
C TRP A 18 -39.95 -31.02 -28.56
N GLU A 19 -40.70 -32.01 -28.07
CA GLU A 19 -41.94 -31.79 -27.31
C GLU A 19 -41.72 -31.11 -25.95
N MET A 20 -40.56 -31.29 -25.29
CA MET A 20 -40.22 -30.51 -24.10
C MET A 20 -39.95 -29.04 -24.44
N LEU A 21 -39.32 -28.75 -25.60
CA LEU A 21 -39.08 -27.37 -26.01
C LEU A 21 -40.40 -26.62 -26.27
N LYS A 22 -41.39 -27.28 -26.89
CA LYS A 22 -42.75 -26.75 -27.02
C LYS A 22 -43.40 -26.49 -25.67
N ALA A 23 -43.28 -27.41 -24.71
CA ALA A 23 -43.84 -27.23 -23.37
C ALA A 23 -43.23 -26.02 -22.65
N PHE A 24 -41.91 -25.83 -22.72
CA PHE A 24 -41.24 -24.65 -22.15
C PHE A 24 -41.64 -23.34 -22.84
N LEU A 25 -41.76 -23.32 -24.17
CA LEU A 25 -42.20 -22.13 -24.90
C LEU A 25 -43.65 -21.75 -24.57
N LEU A 26 -44.56 -22.72 -24.47
CA LEU A 26 -45.95 -22.48 -24.07
C LEU A 26 -46.06 -22.01 -22.61
N LEU A 27 -45.28 -22.58 -21.69
CA LEU A 27 -45.22 -22.13 -20.29
C LEU A 27 -44.67 -20.70 -20.17
N GLY A 28 -43.61 -20.38 -20.93
CA GLY A 28 -43.04 -19.03 -20.97
C GLY A 28 -44.03 -17.98 -21.45
N VAL A 29 -44.72 -18.23 -22.56
CA VAL A 29 -45.76 -17.31 -23.08
C VAL A 29 -46.91 -17.15 -22.09
N ALA A 30 -47.37 -18.24 -21.45
CA ALA A 30 -48.41 -18.17 -20.43
C ALA A 30 -47.99 -17.31 -19.23
N LEU A 31 -46.77 -17.47 -18.72
CA LEU A 31 -46.23 -16.68 -17.62
C LEU A 31 -46.08 -15.19 -17.99
N SER A 32 -45.64 -14.87 -19.21
CA SER A 32 -45.55 -13.49 -19.69
C SER A 32 -46.92 -12.80 -19.79
N VAL A 33 -47.95 -13.52 -20.26
CA VAL A 33 -49.32 -12.97 -20.35
C VAL A 33 -49.94 -12.77 -18.95
N VAL A 34 -49.77 -13.74 -18.04
CA VAL A 34 -50.25 -13.62 -16.66
C VAL A 34 -49.52 -12.50 -15.91
N GLY A 35 -48.19 -12.38 -16.06
CA GLY A 35 -47.40 -11.28 -15.49
C GLY A 35 -47.84 -9.91 -16.00
N GLY A 36 -48.07 -9.78 -17.31
CA GLY A 36 -48.59 -8.55 -17.92
C GLY A 36 -49.98 -8.17 -17.39
N MET A 37 -50.88 -9.14 -17.21
CA MET A 37 -52.21 -8.90 -16.64
C MET A 37 -52.18 -8.56 -15.14
N LEU A 38 -51.24 -9.08 -14.36
CA LEU A 38 -51.06 -8.70 -12.96
C LEU A 38 -50.54 -7.27 -12.81
N MET A 39 -49.57 -6.86 -13.65
CA MET A 39 -49.07 -5.48 -13.69
C MET A 39 -50.14 -4.49 -14.16
N ALA A 40 -50.96 -4.86 -15.14
CA ALA A 40 -52.06 -4.02 -15.63
C ALA A 40 -53.22 -3.86 -14.62
N ARG A 41 -53.36 -4.76 -13.64
CA ARG A 41 -54.40 -4.68 -12.58
C ARG A 41 -53.96 -3.91 -11.34
N HIS A 42 -52.65 -3.75 -11.09
CA HIS A 42 -52.14 -3.01 -9.94
C HIS A 42 -51.66 -1.62 -10.37
N GLY A 43 -52.61 -0.75 -10.71
CA GLY A 43 -52.33 0.64 -11.06
C GLY A 43 -51.64 1.39 -9.90
N HIS A 44 -50.50 2.00 -10.22
CA HIS A 44 -49.76 3.03 -9.46
C HIS A 44 -50.11 3.22 -7.97
N ALA A 45 -49.68 2.28 -7.12
CA ALA A 45 -49.30 2.64 -5.76
C ALA A 45 -47.86 3.16 -5.80
N ALA A 46 -47.66 4.47 -5.64
CA ALA A 46 -46.33 5.05 -5.51
C ALA A 46 -45.71 4.57 -4.20
N VAL A 47 -44.83 3.56 -4.27
CA VAL A 47 -44.00 3.16 -3.14
C VAL A 47 -42.94 4.25 -2.94
N SER A 48 -43.25 5.19 -2.05
CA SER A 48 -42.24 6.09 -1.49
C SER A 48 -41.20 5.25 -0.76
N VAL A 49 -40.11 4.92 -1.44
CA VAL A 49 -38.90 4.41 -0.78
C VAL A 49 -38.45 5.51 0.17
N ALA A 50 -38.63 5.28 1.47
CA ALA A 50 -38.08 6.13 2.51
C ALA A 50 -36.55 5.99 2.44
N VAL A 51 -35.92 6.89 1.69
CA VAL A 51 -34.47 7.05 1.70
C VAL A 51 -34.08 7.34 3.14
N ALA A 52 -33.36 6.40 3.76
CA ALA A 52 -32.79 6.63 5.09
C ALA A 52 -31.99 7.92 5.06
N PRO A 53 -32.15 8.83 6.03
CA PRO A 53 -31.46 10.11 6.00
C PRO A 53 -29.95 9.86 5.96
N ALA A 54 -29.30 10.33 4.89
CA ALA A 54 -27.86 10.20 4.76
C ALA A 54 -27.19 10.83 6.01
N LEU A 55 -26.46 10.01 6.77
CA LEU A 55 -25.73 10.46 7.97
C LEU A 55 -24.57 11.43 7.64
N PHE A 56 -24.33 11.69 6.35
CA PHE A 56 -23.36 12.66 5.86
C PHE A 56 -24.08 13.86 5.25
N ARG A 57 -24.17 14.95 6.03
CA ARG A 57 -24.42 16.29 5.50
C ARG A 57 -23.10 16.90 5.04
N PRO A 58 -22.94 17.29 3.77
CA PRO A 58 -21.79 18.09 3.35
C PRO A 58 -21.77 19.43 4.10
N TRP A 59 -20.61 19.84 4.61
CA TRP A 59 -20.46 21.14 5.27
C TRP A 59 -20.57 22.28 4.24
N PRO A 60 -21.59 23.16 4.31
CA PRO A 60 -21.90 24.08 3.23
C PRO A 60 -21.11 25.40 3.34
N TRP A 61 -19.78 25.34 3.29
CA TRP A 61 -18.93 26.36 2.66
C TRP A 61 -17.45 25.96 2.68
N ALA A 62 -16.87 25.82 1.48
CA ALA A 62 -15.44 25.99 1.22
C ALA A 62 -15.32 26.45 -0.25
N SER A 63 -15.17 27.75 -0.47
CA SER A 63 -15.04 28.30 -1.83
C SER A 63 -13.78 27.72 -2.50
N PRO A 64 -13.79 27.40 -3.81
CA PRO A 64 -12.62 26.80 -4.50
C PRO A 64 -11.32 27.60 -4.38
N ALA A 65 -11.41 28.91 -4.13
CA ALA A 65 -10.27 29.78 -3.89
C ALA A 65 -9.52 29.49 -2.57
N ALA A 66 -10.21 29.01 -1.53
CA ALA A 66 -9.57 28.61 -0.27
C ALA A 66 -8.72 27.35 -0.44
N SER A 67 -9.19 26.41 -1.27
CA SER A 67 -8.46 25.19 -1.63
C SER A 67 -7.17 25.48 -2.41
N ALA A 68 -7.16 26.54 -3.23
CA ALA A 68 -5.97 26.97 -3.97
C ALA A 68 -4.92 27.66 -3.09
N ALA A 69 -5.32 28.34 -2.00
CA ALA A 69 -4.40 29.01 -1.09
C ALA A 69 -3.59 28.03 -0.22
N ALA A 70 -4.20 26.92 0.20
CA ALA A 70 -3.54 25.93 1.05
C ALA A 70 -2.32 25.26 0.40
N ALA A 71 -2.27 25.19 -0.94
CA ALA A 71 -1.14 24.62 -1.69
C ALA A 71 0.13 25.50 -1.68
N ALA A 72 0.08 26.72 -1.11
CA ALA A 72 1.19 27.67 -1.10
C ALA A 72 2.04 27.66 0.20
N GLU A 73 1.57 27.06 1.30
CA GLU A 73 2.21 27.12 2.63
C GLU A 73 2.70 25.76 3.16
N GLY A 74 3.65 25.15 2.45
CA GLY A 74 4.37 23.97 2.96
C GLY A 74 3.48 22.73 3.14
N LEU A 75 3.70 21.99 4.23
CA LEU A 75 2.86 20.87 4.68
C LEU A 75 2.15 21.20 6.01
N GLU A 76 2.06 22.48 6.34
CA GLU A 76 1.50 22.93 7.61
C GLU A 76 -0.01 23.13 7.46
N HIS A 77 -0.79 22.35 8.22
CA HIS A 77 -2.24 22.39 8.20
C HIS A 77 -2.81 22.25 9.61
N SER A 78 -3.99 22.82 9.85
CA SER A 78 -4.70 22.72 11.14
C SER A 78 -5.68 21.53 11.23
N MET A 79 -5.75 20.68 10.21
CA MET A 79 -6.66 19.52 10.18
C MET A 79 -6.33 18.52 11.29
N THR A 80 -7.36 17.93 11.89
CA THR A 80 -7.20 16.77 12.80
C THR A 80 -6.81 15.50 12.04
N ASP A 81 -6.48 14.40 12.74
CA ASP A 81 -6.19 13.12 12.08
C ASP A 81 -7.44 12.61 11.34
N GLU A 82 -8.62 12.77 11.93
CA GLU A 82 -9.92 12.37 11.37
C GLU A 82 -10.24 13.17 10.11
N GLU A 83 -10.06 14.50 10.15
CA GLU A 83 -10.26 15.38 8.98
C GLU A 83 -9.25 15.10 7.87
N LEU A 84 -8.00 14.80 8.22
CA LEU A 84 -6.92 14.47 7.29
C LEU A 84 -7.16 13.12 6.61
N LEU A 85 -7.46 12.07 7.38
CA LEU A 85 -7.74 10.72 6.85
C LEU A 85 -9.01 10.72 6.00
N TRP A 86 -10.06 11.43 6.44
CA TRP A 86 -11.26 11.66 5.64
C TRP A 86 -10.91 12.40 4.34
N ARG A 87 -10.16 13.50 4.36
CA ARG A 87 -9.80 14.19 3.10
C ARG A 87 -8.95 13.34 2.16
N ALA A 88 -8.00 12.58 2.70
CA ALA A 88 -7.15 11.68 1.92
C ALA A 88 -7.97 10.54 1.25
N SER A 89 -9.03 10.06 1.89
CA SER A 89 -9.89 9.00 1.33
C SER A 89 -10.81 9.45 0.20
N PHE A 90 -11.02 10.77 0.04
CA PHE A 90 -11.84 11.37 -1.03
C PHE A 90 -11.03 12.14 -2.08
N ALA A 91 -9.72 11.88 -2.21
CA ALA A 91 -8.85 12.60 -3.14
C ALA A 91 -9.01 12.11 -4.60
N PRO A 92 -9.73 12.86 -5.45
CA PRO A 92 -9.18 13.13 -6.78
C PRO A 92 -9.38 14.57 -7.29
N GLY A 93 -8.31 15.15 -7.85
CA GLY A 93 -8.38 16.24 -8.84
C GLY A 93 -8.06 17.67 -8.39
N VAL A 94 -6.83 18.13 -8.64
CA VAL A 94 -6.48 19.35 -9.43
C VAL A 94 -4.95 19.44 -9.59
N ARG A 95 -4.49 20.15 -10.63
CA ARG A 95 -3.18 19.94 -11.27
C ARG A 95 -2.07 20.88 -10.74
N ARG A 96 -0.92 20.28 -10.41
CA ARG A 96 0.46 20.83 -10.38
C ARG A 96 0.96 21.48 -9.07
N TYR A 97 1.97 20.85 -8.48
CA TYR A 97 2.74 21.31 -7.31
C TYR A 97 3.72 22.47 -7.65
N PRO A 98 3.72 23.62 -6.95
CA PRO A 98 4.37 24.85 -7.44
C PRO A 98 5.80 25.14 -6.94
N PHE A 99 6.50 24.21 -6.28
CA PHE A 99 7.81 24.50 -5.66
C PHE A 99 9.00 23.93 -6.43
N ARG A 100 9.99 24.80 -6.71
CA ARG A 100 11.31 24.43 -7.25
C ARG A 100 12.14 23.80 -6.13
N ARG A 101 12.53 22.54 -6.31
CA ARG A 101 13.33 21.74 -5.36
C ARG A 101 14.81 21.84 -5.75
N VAL A 102 15.73 21.65 -4.81
CA VAL A 102 17.17 21.49 -5.06
C VAL A 102 17.69 20.39 -4.11
N PRO A 103 18.58 19.46 -4.52
CA PRO A 103 18.73 18.21 -3.76
C PRO A 103 20.14 17.84 -3.28
N LYS A 104 20.16 17.06 -2.20
CA LYS A 104 21.33 16.30 -1.73
C LYS A 104 21.54 15.04 -2.59
N ARG A 105 22.80 14.60 -2.74
CA ARG A 105 23.31 13.50 -3.58
C ARG A 105 22.27 12.61 -4.29
N TYR A 106 21.59 11.70 -3.58
CA TYR A 106 20.67 10.72 -4.20
C TYR A 106 19.53 11.35 -5.03
N PHE A 107 18.95 12.46 -4.59
CA PHE A 107 17.82 13.10 -5.27
C PHE A 107 18.25 14.12 -6.36
N ARG A 108 19.55 14.33 -6.56
CA ARG A 108 20.11 15.46 -7.32
C ARG A 108 19.80 15.33 -8.81
N GLY A 109 19.12 16.33 -9.40
CA GLY A 109 18.76 16.30 -10.82
C GLY A 109 17.47 15.51 -11.14
N HIS A 110 16.70 15.15 -10.11
CA HIS A 110 15.42 14.42 -10.24
C HIS A 110 14.23 15.22 -9.68
N GLU A 111 14.34 16.55 -9.68
CA GLU A 111 13.33 17.47 -9.18
C GLU A 111 11.97 17.23 -9.85
N GLY A 112 10.92 17.08 -9.05
CA GLY A 112 9.55 16.86 -9.55
C GLY A 112 9.20 15.39 -9.85
N ARG A 113 10.13 14.44 -9.66
CA ARG A 113 9.86 12.98 -9.71
C ARG A 113 9.68 12.34 -8.34
N TYR A 114 9.69 13.13 -7.26
CA TYR A 114 9.59 12.63 -5.90
C TYR A 114 8.90 13.64 -4.98
N SER A 115 8.26 13.13 -3.94
CA SER A 115 7.77 13.86 -2.77
C SER A 115 8.45 13.35 -1.50
N ILE A 116 8.49 14.18 -0.45
CA ILE A 116 9.07 13.82 0.84
C ILE A 116 8.16 14.37 1.92
N TYR A 117 7.81 13.51 2.87
CA TYR A 117 7.02 13.80 4.05
C TYR A 117 7.78 13.22 5.24
N VAL A 118 7.93 14.00 6.31
CA VAL A 118 8.73 13.64 7.49
C VAL A 118 7.84 13.67 8.71
N HIS A 119 7.56 12.49 9.27
CA HIS A 119 7.01 12.35 10.60
C HIS A 119 8.16 12.24 11.59
N ALA A 120 8.19 13.10 12.61
CA ALA A 120 9.27 13.17 13.60
C ALA A 120 8.70 13.32 15.02
N LEU A 121 9.53 13.23 16.04
CA LEU A 121 9.09 13.53 17.41
C LEU A 121 8.46 14.94 17.46
N PRO A 122 7.33 15.16 18.18
CA PRO A 122 6.69 16.48 18.25
C PRO A 122 7.58 17.61 18.80
N SER A 123 8.61 17.24 19.58
CA SER A 123 9.64 18.14 20.11
C SER A 123 10.75 18.45 19.10
N TYR A 124 10.90 17.67 18.02
CA TYR A 124 11.88 17.92 16.97
C TYR A 124 11.54 19.22 16.23
N ARG A 125 12.56 20.06 16.03
CA ARG A 125 12.49 21.29 15.25
C ARG A 125 13.47 21.16 14.10
N ALA A 126 12.93 20.91 12.90
CA ALA A 126 13.72 20.78 11.68
C ALA A 126 14.46 22.09 11.37
N ASN A 127 15.80 22.08 11.46
CA ASN A 127 16.65 23.20 11.05
C ASN A 127 17.29 22.90 9.69
N PHE A 128 16.46 22.83 8.66
CA PHE A 128 16.91 22.64 7.28
C PHE A 128 16.99 23.98 6.54
N THR A 129 18.07 24.18 5.77
CA THR A 129 18.17 25.30 4.82
C THR A 129 17.17 25.12 3.67
N SER A 130 16.83 26.20 2.97
CA SER A 130 15.94 26.19 1.79
C SER A 130 16.45 25.31 0.63
N GLU A 131 17.74 25.00 0.61
CA GLU A 131 18.40 24.11 -0.36
C GLU A 131 18.27 22.62 0.00
N SER A 132 17.76 22.28 1.18
CA SER A 132 17.57 20.90 1.62
C SER A 132 16.30 20.30 1.02
N VAL A 133 16.37 19.04 0.55
CA VAL A 133 15.17 18.29 0.14
C VAL A 133 14.11 18.18 1.24
N PHE A 134 14.55 18.26 2.51
CA PHE A 134 13.71 18.19 3.71
C PHE A 134 13.16 19.56 4.16
N TYR A 135 13.45 20.65 3.44
CA TYR A 135 12.92 21.97 3.78
C TYR A 135 11.39 21.99 3.71
N ARG A 136 10.74 22.40 4.80
CA ARG A 136 9.27 22.40 4.98
C ARG A 136 8.61 21.06 4.62
N ARG A 137 9.28 19.94 4.92
CA ARG A 137 8.77 18.56 4.71
C ARG A 137 8.24 17.87 5.97
N GLN A 138 8.33 18.51 7.13
CA GLN A 138 7.79 17.95 8.37
C GLN A 138 6.26 18.09 8.38
N ILE A 139 5.55 16.98 8.59
CA ILE A 139 4.09 16.98 8.76
C ILE A 139 3.72 17.20 10.23
N PRO A 140 2.47 17.60 10.55
CA PRO A 140 1.94 17.51 11.91
C PRO A 140 2.13 16.08 12.45
N SER A 141 3.01 15.94 13.44
CA SER A 141 3.48 14.64 13.94
C SER A 141 3.03 14.42 15.39
N LYS A 142 2.76 13.16 15.75
CA LYS A 142 2.46 12.73 17.13
C LYS A 142 3.58 11.81 17.65
N VAL A 143 3.48 11.35 18.90
CA VAL A 143 4.43 10.35 19.42
C VAL A 143 4.11 9.00 18.79
N ALA A 144 5.11 8.35 18.18
CA ALA A 144 5.02 6.99 17.68
C ALA A 144 5.82 6.06 18.61
N GLU A 145 5.18 4.98 19.11
CA GLU A 145 5.80 4.02 20.02
C GLU A 145 5.89 2.64 19.36
N TRP A 146 7.03 1.97 19.50
CA TRP A 146 7.26 0.64 18.94
C TRP A 146 6.24 -0.39 19.44
N GLY A 147 5.71 -1.22 18.54
CA GLY A 147 4.70 -2.24 18.83
C GLY A 147 3.27 -1.72 18.99
N LYS A 148 3.05 -0.40 19.06
CA LYS A 148 1.72 0.20 19.31
C LYS A 148 1.10 0.77 18.04
N MET A 149 -0.22 0.91 18.06
CA MET A 149 -0.99 1.59 17.00
C MET A 149 -0.49 3.00 16.69
N THR A 150 0.12 3.70 17.65
CA THR A 150 0.68 5.04 17.42
C THR A 150 1.81 5.06 16.37
N MET A 151 2.48 3.92 16.13
CA MET A 151 3.38 3.73 14.99
C MET A 151 2.60 3.66 13.68
N CYS A 152 1.59 2.79 13.61
CA CYS A 152 0.70 2.65 12.45
C CYS A 152 -0.01 3.97 12.11
N ASP A 153 -0.43 4.74 13.11
CA ASP A 153 -1.05 6.05 12.89
C ASP A 153 -0.05 7.05 12.30
N ALA A 154 1.25 6.95 12.62
CA ALA A 154 2.27 7.79 11.99
C ALA A 154 2.44 7.44 10.50
N GLU A 155 2.35 6.16 10.14
CA GLU A 155 2.31 5.70 8.75
C GLU A 155 1.03 6.18 8.04
N ARG A 156 -0.14 6.04 8.67
CA ARG A 156 -1.42 6.57 8.16
C ARG A 156 -1.36 8.09 7.95
N ARG A 157 -0.77 8.86 8.88
CA ARG A 157 -0.57 10.33 8.72
C ARG A 157 0.37 10.69 7.57
N LEU A 158 1.45 9.91 7.36
CA LEU A 158 2.36 10.08 6.23
C LEU A 158 1.66 9.80 4.90
N LEU A 159 0.96 8.66 4.80
CA LEU A 159 0.18 8.30 3.61
C LEU A 159 -0.90 9.35 3.33
N ALA A 160 -1.67 9.75 4.34
CA ALA A 160 -2.74 10.73 4.17
C ALA A 160 -2.21 12.09 3.68
N ASN A 161 -1.10 12.60 4.25
CA ASN A 161 -0.45 13.82 3.75
C ASN A 161 0.08 13.66 2.31
N ALA A 162 0.57 12.47 1.96
CA ALA A 162 1.05 12.17 0.62
C ALA A 162 -0.10 12.07 -0.40
N LEU A 163 -1.24 11.49 -0.03
CA LEU A 163 -2.44 11.38 -0.87
C LEU A 163 -3.10 12.74 -1.18
N LEU A 164 -2.82 13.80 -0.41
CA LEU A 164 -3.23 15.17 -0.76
C LEU A 164 -2.54 15.69 -2.03
N ASP A 165 -1.37 15.17 -2.40
CA ASP A 165 -0.73 15.41 -3.69
C ASP A 165 -0.99 14.23 -4.62
N ILE A 166 -2.04 14.37 -5.43
CA ILE A 166 -2.52 13.36 -6.40
C ILE A 166 -1.50 13.00 -7.50
N SER A 167 -0.30 13.61 -7.51
CA SER A 167 0.80 13.18 -8.39
C SER A 167 1.69 12.10 -7.76
N ASN A 168 1.42 11.70 -6.51
CA ASN A 168 2.07 10.58 -5.86
C ASN A 168 1.38 9.26 -6.24
N GLU A 169 2.04 8.47 -7.09
CA GLU A 169 1.59 7.12 -7.48
C GLU A 169 2.19 6.02 -6.60
N TRP A 170 3.42 6.22 -6.09
CA TRP A 170 4.16 5.25 -5.29
C TRP A 170 4.57 5.84 -3.94
N PHE A 171 4.33 5.09 -2.87
CA PHE A 171 4.62 5.47 -1.50
C PHE A 171 5.71 4.56 -0.92
N VAL A 172 6.83 5.16 -0.51
CA VAL A 172 7.99 4.42 0.01
C VAL A 172 8.29 4.88 1.43
N LEU A 173 8.04 3.99 2.40
CA LEU A 173 8.35 4.26 3.80
C LEU A 173 9.81 3.90 4.11
N VAL A 174 10.57 4.86 4.62
CA VAL A 174 11.97 4.70 5.04
C VAL A 174 12.22 5.41 6.38
N SER A 175 13.25 4.94 7.10
CA SER A 175 13.75 5.59 8.31
C SER A 175 15.09 6.29 8.05
N GLU A 176 15.52 7.14 8.98
CA GLU A 176 16.87 7.73 9.09
C GLU A 176 18.04 6.74 9.00
N SER A 177 17.76 5.43 9.17
CA SER A 177 18.74 4.35 9.20
C SER A 177 18.67 3.41 7.99
N CYS A 178 17.85 3.77 7.00
CA CYS A 178 17.80 3.14 5.68
C CYS A 178 18.72 3.89 4.70
N ILE A 179 19.28 3.18 3.72
CA ILE A 179 20.01 3.78 2.59
C ILE A 179 19.47 3.23 1.27
N PRO A 180 19.49 4.00 0.17
CA PRO A 180 19.32 3.44 -1.18
C PRO A 180 20.57 2.65 -1.58
N ILE A 181 20.39 1.54 -2.28
CA ILE A 181 21.49 0.67 -2.77
C ILE A 181 21.61 0.62 -4.31
N PHE A 182 20.78 1.41 -4.99
CA PHE A 182 20.86 1.73 -6.42
C PHE A 182 20.66 3.24 -6.61
N ASP A 183 20.94 3.78 -7.79
CA ASP A 183 20.67 5.18 -8.12
C ASP A 183 19.17 5.47 -8.23
N PHE A 184 18.81 6.76 -8.14
CA PHE A 184 17.41 7.19 -8.16
C PHE A 184 16.68 6.80 -9.44
N ASN A 185 17.32 6.85 -10.61
CA ASN A 185 16.64 6.51 -11.86
C ASN A 185 16.34 5.01 -11.93
N THR A 186 17.27 4.16 -11.49
CA THR A 186 17.04 2.71 -11.34
C THR A 186 15.91 2.43 -10.34
N THR A 187 15.94 3.02 -9.14
CA THR A 187 14.86 2.88 -8.14
C THR A 187 13.51 3.35 -8.68
N TYR A 188 13.46 4.50 -9.35
CA TYR A 188 12.24 5.10 -9.88
C TYR A 188 11.64 4.26 -11.02
N GLN A 189 12.47 3.75 -11.93
CA GLN A 189 12.03 2.84 -12.99
C GLN A 189 11.59 1.48 -12.43
N TYR A 190 12.16 1.00 -11.33
CA TYR A 190 11.68 -0.24 -10.69
C TYR A 190 10.23 -0.13 -10.23
N PHE A 191 9.89 0.98 -9.57
CA PHE A 191 8.52 1.22 -9.13
C PHE A 191 7.58 1.47 -10.31
N LEU A 192 7.91 2.41 -11.21
CA LEU A 192 7.04 2.72 -12.36
C LEU A 192 6.71 1.52 -13.26
N ASN A 193 7.64 0.58 -13.41
CA ASN A 193 7.41 -0.60 -14.25
C ASN A 193 6.82 -1.79 -13.48
N SER A 194 6.55 -1.69 -12.18
CA SER A 194 6.00 -2.81 -11.40
C SER A 194 4.48 -2.88 -11.46
N SER A 195 3.95 -4.11 -11.53
CA SER A 195 2.50 -4.39 -11.44
C SER A 195 2.02 -4.67 -10.01
N GLN A 196 2.91 -4.68 -9.01
CA GLN A 196 2.59 -5.11 -7.64
C GLN A 196 3.23 -4.22 -6.57
N SER A 197 2.56 -4.11 -5.43
CA SER A 197 3.05 -3.40 -4.26
C SER A 197 3.90 -4.28 -3.35
N PHE A 198 4.94 -3.68 -2.76
CA PHE A 198 6.00 -4.37 -2.02
C PHE A 198 5.78 -4.34 -0.49
N VAL A 199 4.64 -4.88 -0.06
CA VAL A 199 4.36 -5.17 1.36
C VAL A 199 4.80 -6.61 1.63
N MET A 200 5.63 -6.81 2.66
CA MET A 200 5.96 -8.15 3.13
C MET A 200 4.80 -8.68 3.98
N SER A 201 4.16 -9.74 3.50
CA SER A 201 3.16 -10.48 4.26
C SER A 201 3.40 -11.97 4.10
N ILE A 202 3.45 -12.68 5.23
CA ILE A 202 3.75 -14.11 5.31
C ILE A 202 2.86 -14.68 6.42
N ASP A 203 2.10 -15.72 6.10
CA ASP A 203 1.30 -16.48 7.06
C ASP A 203 2.20 -17.52 7.78
N ASP A 204 2.98 -17.05 8.77
CA ASP A 204 3.77 -17.94 9.64
C ASP A 204 2.86 -18.58 10.71
N PRO A 205 2.67 -19.92 10.73
CA PRO A 205 1.89 -20.60 11.76
C PRO A 205 2.61 -20.67 13.13
N GLY A 206 3.88 -20.23 13.20
CA GLY A 206 4.70 -20.24 14.40
C GLY A 206 4.34 -19.18 15.46
N PRO A 207 5.13 -19.13 16.55
CA PRO A 207 4.90 -18.21 17.67
C PRO A 207 5.17 -16.74 17.34
N TYR A 208 5.76 -16.44 16.18
CA TYR A 208 6.11 -15.07 15.76
C TYR A 208 5.15 -14.51 14.70
N GLY A 209 4.48 -15.36 13.91
CA GLY A 209 3.30 -15.02 13.12
C GLY A 209 2.00 -15.21 13.92
N ARG A 210 1.21 -16.23 13.56
CA ARG A 210 -0.12 -16.51 14.13
C ARG A 210 -0.16 -16.53 15.65
N GLY A 211 0.90 -17.00 16.32
CA GLY A 211 0.98 -17.04 17.78
C GLY A 211 0.98 -15.67 18.48
N ARG A 212 1.14 -14.56 17.75
CA ARG A 212 1.02 -13.19 18.29
C ARG A 212 -0.37 -12.59 18.20
N TYR A 213 -1.30 -13.19 17.44
CA TYR A 213 -2.65 -12.64 17.28
C TYR A 213 -3.56 -13.05 18.43
N ASN A 214 -4.46 -12.16 18.82
CA ASN A 214 -5.56 -12.49 19.69
C ASN A 214 -6.65 -13.23 18.89
N TRP A 215 -7.20 -14.32 19.42
CA TRP A 215 -8.27 -15.09 18.76
C TRP A 215 -9.54 -14.26 18.49
N ASN A 216 -9.77 -13.16 19.23
CA ASN A 216 -10.83 -12.19 18.95
C ASN A 216 -10.65 -11.43 17.60
N MET A 217 -9.51 -11.59 16.92
CA MET A 217 -9.19 -10.89 15.67
C MET A 217 -9.49 -11.71 14.41
N THR A 218 -10.04 -12.94 14.53
CA THR A 218 -10.35 -13.79 13.37
C THR A 218 -11.44 -13.18 12.47
N PRO A 219 -11.37 -13.31 11.12
CA PRO A 219 -12.18 -12.51 10.21
C PRO A 219 -13.44 -13.22 9.63
N GLU A 220 -14.42 -12.39 9.26
CA GLU A 220 -15.53 -12.65 8.32
C GLU A 220 -15.64 -11.42 7.36
N VAL A 221 -15.00 -11.39 6.18
CA VAL A 221 -15.22 -10.34 5.15
C VAL A 221 -14.76 -10.70 3.71
N GLU A 222 -15.22 -9.92 2.71
CA GLU A 222 -14.95 -9.97 1.25
C GLU A 222 -14.29 -8.64 0.74
N LEU A 223 -13.76 -8.61 -0.51
CA LEU A 223 -12.67 -7.72 -0.99
C LEU A 223 -13.01 -6.54 -1.96
N ASP A 224 -12.00 -5.64 -2.17
CA ASP A 224 -11.70 -4.69 -3.30
C ASP A 224 -11.97 -3.17 -3.01
N GLN A 225 -11.11 -2.14 -3.26
CA GLN A 225 -9.77 -1.99 -3.93
C GLN A 225 -9.00 -0.69 -3.50
N GLU A 226 -7.76 -0.48 -4.04
CA GLU A 226 -6.82 0.69 -3.89
C GLU A 226 -6.02 0.82 -2.57
N LEU A 227 -4.92 0.05 -2.48
CA LEU A 227 -3.99 -0.13 -1.34
C LEU A 227 -3.79 1.06 -0.38
N ALA A 228 -3.27 2.20 -0.86
CA ALA A 228 -2.91 3.32 0.01
C ALA A 228 -4.15 4.05 0.54
N ILE A 229 -5.22 4.06 -0.26
CA ILE A 229 -6.51 4.61 0.12
C ILE A 229 -7.18 3.71 1.15
N GLU A 230 -7.10 2.38 1.02
CA GLU A 230 -7.62 1.44 2.02
C GLU A 230 -6.94 1.61 3.39
N ILE A 231 -5.62 1.80 3.45
CA ILE A 231 -4.90 2.07 4.71
C ILE A 231 -5.42 3.35 5.42
N VAL A 232 -5.77 4.40 4.68
CA VAL A 232 -6.30 5.64 5.30
C VAL A 232 -7.80 5.54 5.60
N LYS A 233 -8.58 4.84 4.77
CA LYS A 233 -10.02 4.60 4.95
C LYS A 233 -10.38 3.64 6.08
N ASP A 234 -9.47 2.74 6.45
CA ASP A 234 -9.82 1.62 7.31
C ASP A 234 -10.49 2.04 8.62
N THR A 235 -11.66 1.43 8.84
CA THR A 235 -12.54 1.57 10.02
C THR A 235 -12.86 0.21 10.64
N VAL A 236 -12.29 -0.90 10.14
CA VAL A 236 -12.60 -2.27 10.53
C VAL A 236 -11.42 -2.94 11.23
N TYR A 237 -10.22 -2.83 10.68
CA TYR A 237 -9.03 -3.50 11.20
C TYR A 237 -8.32 -2.66 12.26
N HIS A 238 -8.16 -1.36 12.03
CA HIS A 238 -7.55 -0.40 12.95
C HIS A 238 -8.16 -0.46 14.36
N PRO A 239 -9.48 -0.33 14.57
CA PRO A 239 -10.05 -0.44 15.92
C PRO A 239 -9.88 -1.84 16.52
N LYS A 240 -9.92 -2.92 15.72
CA LYS A 240 -9.65 -4.29 16.22
C LYS A 240 -8.21 -4.44 16.71
N PHE A 241 -7.22 -3.90 15.99
CA PHE A 241 -5.84 -3.89 16.45
C PHE A 241 -5.65 -2.94 17.64
N GLU A 242 -6.29 -1.77 17.65
CA GLU A 242 -6.24 -0.85 18.79
C GLU A 242 -6.86 -1.42 20.07
N GLU A 243 -7.91 -2.24 19.97
CA GLU A 243 -8.53 -2.93 21.10
C GLU A 243 -7.75 -4.18 21.54
N PHE A 244 -7.42 -5.07 20.60
CA PHE A 244 -6.95 -6.43 20.91
C PHE A 244 -5.44 -6.69 20.71
N CYS A 245 -4.72 -5.87 19.93
CA CYS A 245 -3.26 -5.99 19.83
C CYS A 245 -2.62 -5.43 21.11
N ARG A 246 -2.26 -6.36 22.00
CA ARG A 246 -1.52 -6.12 23.25
C ARG A 246 -0.26 -6.99 23.25
N PRO A 247 0.84 -6.56 23.90
CA PRO A 247 2.07 -7.35 23.96
C PRO A 247 1.78 -8.82 24.35
N SER A 248 2.27 -9.82 23.62
CA SER A 248 3.33 -9.80 22.60
C SER A 248 2.91 -9.56 21.13
N CYS A 249 1.73 -8.99 20.86
CA CYS A 249 1.37 -8.44 19.55
C CYS A 249 2.10 -7.11 19.30
N TYR A 250 2.63 -6.92 18.08
CA TYR A 250 3.28 -5.69 17.61
C TYR A 250 2.53 -5.14 16.40
N ALA A 251 1.82 -4.02 16.57
CA ALA A 251 0.88 -3.53 15.57
C ALA A 251 1.55 -3.19 14.23
N ASP A 252 2.73 -2.59 14.25
CA ASP A 252 3.53 -2.20 13.08
C ASP A 252 4.07 -3.40 12.27
N GLU A 253 4.12 -4.60 12.87
CA GLU A 253 4.54 -5.84 12.21
C GLU A 253 3.34 -6.66 11.67
N HIS A 254 2.10 -6.27 11.97
CA HIS A 254 0.91 -7.10 11.73
C HIS A 254 -0.29 -6.38 11.10
N TYR A 255 -0.64 -5.16 11.50
CA TYR A 255 -1.93 -4.52 11.17
C TYR A 255 -2.11 -4.30 9.66
N ILE A 256 -1.26 -3.47 9.06
CA ILE A 256 -1.35 -3.10 7.64
C ILE A 256 -1.13 -4.34 6.77
N GLN A 257 -0.18 -5.19 7.14
CA GLN A 257 0.15 -6.45 6.44
C GLN A 257 -1.07 -7.40 6.41
N THR A 258 -1.75 -7.59 7.55
CA THR A 258 -2.94 -8.47 7.67
C THR A 258 -4.09 -7.94 6.83
N MET A 259 -4.45 -6.67 7.02
CA MET A 259 -5.55 -6.03 6.31
C MET A 259 -5.38 -6.18 4.80
N LEU A 260 -4.21 -5.83 4.27
CA LEU A 260 -3.97 -5.83 2.82
C LEU A 260 -3.88 -7.24 2.23
N SER A 261 -3.51 -8.24 3.03
CA SER A 261 -3.52 -9.65 2.63
C SER A 261 -4.93 -10.24 2.59
N ILE A 262 -5.88 -9.65 3.33
CA ILE A 262 -7.30 -10.00 3.27
C ILE A 262 -7.98 -9.22 2.15
N GLU A 263 -7.72 -7.92 2.01
CA GLU A 263 -8.46 -7.00 1.15
C GLU A 263 -7.95 -6.86 -0.29
N VAL A 264 -6.63 -7.00 -0.53
CA VAL A 264 -6.04 -6.86 -1.88
C VAL A 264 -4.83 -7.80 -2.12
N PRO A 265 -4.90 -9.11 -1.79
CA PRO A 265 -3.76 -10.03 -1.89
C PRO A 265 -3.19 -10.15 -3.31
N HIS A 266 -4.02 -9.99 -4.33
CA HIS A 266 -3.60 -10.05 -5.74
C HIS A 266 -2.68 -8.87 -6.15
N ALA A 267 -2.73 -7.75 -5.42
CA ALA A 267 -1.90 -6.57 -5.66
C ALA A 267 -0.55 -6.63 -4.94
N LEU A 268 -0.27 -7.66 -4.12
CA LEU A 268 0.92 -7.76 -3.29
C LEU A 268 1.97 -8.71 -3.87
N ALA A 269 3.23 -8.27 -3.88
CA ALA A 269 4.38 -9.12 -4.17
C ALA A 269 4.82 -10.00 -2.98
N ASN A 270 4.15 -9.87 -1.81
CA ASN A 270 4.44 -10.54 -0.54
C ASN A 270 5.90 -10.44 -0.06
N ARG A 271 6.62 -9.40 -0.50
CA ARG A 271 8.01 -9.10 -0.12
C ARG A 271 8.23 -7.60 0.00
N SER A 272 9.22 -7.21 0.79
CA SER A 272 9.71 -5.82 0.84
C SER A 272 10.78 -5.58 -0.23
N VAL A 273 10.95 -4.33 -0.62
CA VAL A 273 12.12 -3.81 -1.37
C VAL A 273 13.21 -3.25 -0.43
N THR A 274 13.12 -3.49 0.88
CA THR A 274 14.18 -3.15 1.83
C THR A 274 14.88 -4.41 2.33
N TRP A 275 16.18 -4.52 2.09
CA TRP A 275 17.03 -5.57 2.64
C TRP A 275 17.20 -5.39 4.15
N VAL A 276 17.07 -6.48 4.90
CA VAL A 276 17.18 -6.51 6.36
C VAL A 276 17.89 -7.79 6.80
N ASP A 277 18.98 -7.66 7.53
CA ASP A 277 19.68 -8.80 8.13
C ASP A 277 19.09 -9.18 9.50
N TRP A 278 18.49 -10.37 9.55
CA TRP A 278 17.95 -11.03 10.74
C TRP A 278 18.77 -12.26 11.19
N SER A 279 19.99 -12.45 10.68
CA SER A 279 20.91 -13.53 11.10
C SER A 279 21.22 -13.52 12.60
N ARG A 280 21.08 -12.36 13.24
CA ARG A 280 21.19 -12.18 14.68
C ARG A 280 19.82 -12.37 15.31
N ILE A 281 19.65 -13.46 16.08
CA ILE A 281 18.43 -13.75 16.83
C ILE A 281 18.23 -12.67 17.91
N ALA A 282 17.46 -11.63 17.60
CA ALA A 282 17.20 -10.47 18.44
C ALA A 282 15.86 -9.82 18.06
N ALA A 283 15.31 -8.99 18.95
CA ALA A 283 14.10 -8.21 18.68
C ALA A 283 14.27 -7.10 17.62
N HIS A 284 15.50 -6.85 17.17
CA HIS A 284 15.84 -5.84 16.18
C HIS A 284 16.88 -6.39 15.19
N PRO A 285 16.85 -5.99 13.91
CA PRO A 285 17.77 -6.48 12.90
C PRO A 285 19.19 -5.98 13.14
N ALA A 286 20.16 -6.61 12.47
CA ALA A 286 21.56 -6.24 12.56
C ALA A 286 21.80 -4.76 12.20
N ARG A 287 22.76 -4.16 12.90
CA ARG A 287 23.20 -2.78 12.66
C ARG A 287 24.64 -2.74 12.18
N PHE A 288 24.84 -2.12 11.04
CA PHE A 288 26.12 -1.99 10.33
C PHE A 288 26.73 -0.61 10.57
N GLY A 289 28.00 -0.55 10.94
CA GLY A 289 28.80 0.67 11.12
C GLY A 289 30.01 0.68 10.18
N ARG A 290 30.94 1.64 10.36
CA ARG A 290 32.09 1.86 9.46
C ARG A 290 32.78 0.58 8.98
N ARG A 291 33.08 -0.35 9.89
CA ARG A 291 33.88 -1.56 9.62
C ARG A 291 33.14 -2.62 8.80
N ASP A 292 31.82 -2.54 8.73
CA ASP A 292 30.98 -3.49 8.00
C ASP A 292 30.76 -3.04 6.54
N ILE A 293 31.12 -1.80 6.20
CA ILE A 293 30.92 -1.24 4.85
C ILE A 293 32.13 -1.56 3.97
N THR A 294 32.00 -2.62 3.17
CA THR A 294 32.97 -2.98 2.12
C THR A 294 32.28 -3.10 0.76
N GLU A 295 33.06 -3.15 -0.31
CA GLU A 295 32.55 -3.35 -1.67
C GLU A 295 31.87 -4.71 -1.83
N GLU A 296 32.42 -5.75 -1.20
CA GLU A 296 31.86 -7.11 -1.18
C GLU A 296 30.53 -7.14 -0.44
N PHE A 297 30.43 -6.50 0.73
CA PHE A 297 29.19 -6.40 1.50
C PHE A 297 28.09 -5.67 0.69
N LEU A 298 28.43 -4.55 0.05
CA LEU A 298 27.46 -3.79 -0.75
C LEU A 298 27.04 -4.53 -2.03
N ARG A 299 27.90 -5.36 -2.63
CA ARG A 299 27.51 -6.27 -3.72
C ARG A 299 26.58 -7.37 -3.23
N GLU A 300 26.90 -8.04 -2.12
CA GLU A 300 26.07 -9.09 -1.53
C GLU A 300 24.65 -8.59 -1.21
N VAL A 301 24.54 -7.39 -0.64
CA VAL A 301 23.25 -6.72 -0.35
C VAL A 301 22.43 -6.40 -1.62
N ARG A 302 23.08 -6.19 -2.76
CA ARG A 302 22.44 -5.84 -4.05
C ARG A 302 22.13 -7.04 -4.94
N GLU A 303 22.94 -8.09 -4.87
CA GLU A 303 23.02 -9.15 -5.88
C GLU A 303 23.02 -10.58 -5.30
N GLY A 304 23.19 -10.76 -3.98
CA GLY A 304 23.34 -12.07 -3.32
C GLY A 304 22.05 -12.91 -3.19
N GLN A 305 20.90 -12.39 -3.65
CA GLN A 305 19.62 -13.09 -3.62
C GLN A 305 18.89 -12.97 -4.97
N THR A 306 18.05 -13.96 -5.27
CA THR A 306 17.14 -13.92 -6.41
C THR A 306 15.68 -13.95 -5.96
N CYS A 307 14.81 -13.30 -6.72
CA CYS A 307 13.40 -13.16 -6.42
C CYS A 307 12.61 -12.85 -7.70
N LEU A 308 11.28 -12.88 -7.58
CA LEU A 308 10.37 -12.48 -8.65
C LEU A 308 10.13 -10.97 -8.65
N TYR A 309 10.11 -10.40 -9.85
CA TYR A 309 9.67 -9.06 -10.18
C TYR A 309 8.91 -9.15 -11.51
N ASN A 310 7.61 -8.82 -11.49
CA ASN A 310 6.69 -9.01 -12.63
C ASN A 310 6.81 -10.42 -13.25
N ASP A 311 6.73 -11.45 -12.41
CA ASP A 311 6.88 -12.88 -12.76
C ASP A 311 8.22 -13.29 -13.40
N GLN A 312 9.22 -12.41 -13.40
CA GLN A 312 10.58 -12.68 -13.89
C GLN A 312 11.59 -12.76 -12.75
N ASN A 313 12.52 -13.71 -12.84
CA ASN A 313 13.64 -13.82 -11.91
C ASN A 313 14.61 -12.65 -12.09
N THR A 314 14.92 -11.96 -10.99
CA THR A 314 15.91 -10.88 -10.92
C THR A 314 16.78 -11.02 -9.67
N THR A 315 17.98 -10.45 -9.71
CA THR A 315 18.81 -10.23 -8.51
C THR A 315 18.48 -8.92 -7.79
N MET A 316 17.81 -7.98 -8.46
CA MET A 316 17.41 -6.70 -7.88
C MET A 316 16.17 -6.85 -6.99
N CYS A 317 16.35 -7.51 -5.85
CA CYS A 317 15.28 -7.80 -4.89
C CYS A 317 15.00 -6.64 -3.95
N PHE A 318 16.01 -5.84 -3.67
CA PHE A 318 15.94 -4.72 -2.74
C PHE A 318 16.45 -3.45 -3.42
N LEU A 319 15.83 -2.32 -3.10
CA LEU A 319 16.20 -0.97 -3.54
C LEU A 319 16.80 -0.15 -2.39
N PHE A 320 16.47 -0.55 -1.16
CA PHE A 320 16.96 0.02 0.08
C PHE A 320 17.56 -1.06 0.98
N ALA A 321 18.37 -0.67 1.95
CA ALA A 321 18.90 -1.57 2.98
C ALA A 321 18.87 -0.91 4.37
N ARG A 322 18.74 -1.72 5.43
CA ARG A 322 18.80 -1.31 6.85
C ARG A 322 19.42 -2.43 7.72
N LYS A 323 20.00 -2.14 8.89
CA LYS A 323 20.07 -0.85 9.60
C LYS A 323 21.48 -0.27 9.62
N PHE A 324 21.66 0.97 9.16
CA PHE A 324 22.97 1.62 9.17
C PHE A 324 23.13 2.57 10.37
N ALA A 325 24.30 2.55 10.99
CA ALA A 325 24.71 3.48 12.04
C ALA A 325 25.33 4.74 11.41
N PRO A 326 25.33 5.91 12.10
CA PRO A 326 25.96 7.13 11.57
C PRO A 326 27.44 6.98 11.18
N SER A 327 28.17 6.04 11.81
CA SER A 327 29.57 5.75 11.47
C SER A 327 29.77 5.08 10.10
N ALA A 328 28.71 4.53 9.49
CA ALA A 328 28.75 3.99 8.14
C ALA A 328 28.74 5.06 7.04
N LEU A 329 28.37 6.32 7.37
CA LEU A 329 28.11 7.36 6.37
C LEU A 329 29.34 7.67 5.48
N GLU A 330 30.54 7.75 6.06
CA GLU A 330 31.76 8.08 5.33
C GLU A 330 32.13 7.02 4.29
N PRO A 331 32.34 5.73 4.63
CA PRO A 331 32.65 4.71 3.61
C PRO A 331 31.49 4.47 2.62
N LEU A 332 30.22 4.70 3.04
CA LEU A 332 29.10 4.68 2.10
C LEU A 332 29.20 5.80 1.06
N LEU A 333 29.62 7.02 1.45
CA LEU A 333 29.80 8.15 0.52
C LEU A 333 31.04 8.01 -0.38
N GLU A 334 32.04 7.24 0.06
CA GLU A 334 33.22 6.86 -0.73
C GLU A 334 32.89 5.79 -1.78
N LEU A 335 32.13 4.75 -1.40
CA LEU A 335 31.74 3.66 -2.30
C LEU A 335 30.49 3.94 -3.16
N ALA A 336 29.73 5.00 -2.87
CA ALA A 336 28.51 5.30 -3.63
C ALA A 336 28.73 5.50 -5.16
N PRO A 337 29.77 6.21 -5.64
CA PRO A 337 30.00 6.38 -7.07
C PRO A 337 30.43 5.10 -7.80
N THR A 338 31.15 4.20 -7.12
CA THR A 338 31.73 2.98 -7.72
C THR A 338 30.85 1.75 -7.58
N VAL A 339 30.10 1.63 -6.47
CA VAL A 339 29.30 0.44 -6.15
C VAL A 339 27.80 0.71 -6.24
N LEU A 340 27.32 1.85 -5.72
CA LEU A 340 25.88 2.14 -5.63
C LEU A 340 25.32 2.89 -6.86
N GLY A 341 26.21 3.46 -7.69
CA GLY A 341 25.86 4.13 -8.96
C GLY A 341 25.52 5.62 -8.85
N PHE A 342 25.82 6.29 -7.73
CA PHE A 342 25.48 7.71 -7.54
C PHE A 342 26.48 8.46 -6.62
N GLY A 343 26.72 9.75 -6.87
CA GLY A 343 27.56 10.60 -6.00
C GLY A 343 27.88 11.98 -6.55
#